data_AF-A0A354XTT7-F1
#
_entry.id   AF-A0A354XTT7-F1
#
_cell.length_a   1.000
_cell.length_b   1.000
_cell.length_c   1.000
_cell.angle_alpha   90.00
_cell.angle_beta   90.00
_cell.angle_gamma   90.00
#
_symmetry.space_group_name_H-M   'P 1'
#
loop_
_entity.id
_entity.type
_entity.pdbx_description
1 polymer ?
#
loop_
_entity_poly.entity_id
_entity_poly.type
_entity_poly.pdbx_seq_one_letter_code
_entity_poly.pdbx_strand_id
1 'polypeptide(L)'
;MKKLLFFVIVLFINTLNHPIFAQQKGGASYYADKFHGRKTSSGVPYHRDSLTCAHKTYPFGTILEVVNPKNGKKVLVEVTDRGPYSRNKIIDLSYAAAKQL
;
A
#
# COMPACT_ATOMS: atom_id res chain seq x y z
N MET A 1 33.15 -26.41 19.16
CA MET A 1 31.78 -25.92 19.48
C MET A 1 31.69 -24.40 19.56
N LYS A 2 32.54 -23.68 20.33
CA LYS A 2 32.47 -22.21 20.46
C LYS A 2 32.61 -21.42 19.13
N LYS A 3 33.49 -21.85 18.21
CA LYS A 3 33.65 -21.24 16.88
C LYS A 3 32.43 -21.43 15.97
N LEU A 4 31.78 -22.59 16.05
CA LEU A 4 30.55 -22.89 15.30
C LEU A 4 29.38 -22.05 15.83
N LEU A 5 29.25 -21.95 17.16
CA LEU A 5 28.25 -21.11 17.80
C LEU A 5 28.43 -19.63 17.44
N PHE A 6 29.66 -19.13 17.41
CA PHE A 6 29.97 -17.77 16.97
C PHE A 6 29.55 -17.52 15.51
N PHE A 7 29.84 -18.47 14.61
CA PHE A 7 29.45 -18.37 13.20
C PHE A 7 27.93 -18.34 13.01
N VAL A 8 27.20 -19.18 13.76
CA VAL A 8 25.74 -19.22 13.75
C VAL A 8 25.16 -17.90 14.28
N ILE A 9 25.72 -17.34 15.35
CA ILE A 9 25.30 -16.05 15.91
C ILE A 9 25.52 -14.92 14.90
N VAL A 10 26.69 -14.86 14.24
CA VAL A 10 26.98 -13.85 13.22
C VAL A 10 26.02 -13.96 12.02
N LEU A 11 25.74 -15.18 11.55
CA LEU A 11 24.75 -15.41 10.50
C LEU A 11 23.34 -14.94 10.91
N PHE A 12 22.93 -15.20 12.15
CA PHE A 12 21.63 -14.79 12.67
C PHE A 12 21.49 -13.27 12.84
N ILE A 13 22.55 -12.59 13.26
CA ILE A 13 22.57 -11.12 13.37
C ILE A 13 22.47 -10.47 11.98
N ASN A 14 23.08 -11.08 10.95
CA ASN A 14 23.02 -10.54 9.59
C ASN A 14 21.63 -10.69 8.96
N THR A 15 20.84 -11.73 9.29
CA THR A 15 19.49 -11.91 8.75
C THR A 15 18.44 -10.99 9.42
N LEU A 16 18.67 -10.55 10.65
CA LEU A 16 17.76 -9.64 11.38
C LEU A 16 17.81 -8.18 10.89
N ASN A 17 18.84 -7.80 10.14
CA ASN A 17 19.07 -6.42 9.71
C ASN A 17 18.63 -6.12 8.27
N HIS A 18 17.77 -6.95 7.67
CA HIS A 18 17.28 -6.66 6.32
C HIS A 18 16.24 -5.53 6.32
N PRO A 19 16.50 -4.42 5.59
CA PRO A 19 15.49 -3.38 5.43
C PRO A 19 14.29 -3.95 4.67
N ILE A 20 13.09 -3.75 5.22
CA ILE A 20 11.85 -4.10 4.54
C ILE A 20 11.69 -3.14 3.36
N PHE A 21 11.93 -3.64 2.15
CA PHE A 21 11.69 -2.89 0.93
C PHE A 21 10.21 -2.95 0.56
N ALA A 22 9.69 -1.84 0.02
CA ALA A 22 8.35 -1.81 -0.53
C ALA A 22 8.22 -2.86 -1.66
N GLN A 23 7.15 -3.65 -1.62
CA GLN A 23 6.86 -4.67 -2.65
C GLN A 23 6.67 -4.03 -4.04
N GLN A 24 6.16 -2.80 -4.08
CA GLN A 24 6.00 -2.00 -5.30
C GLN A 24 6.28 -0.52 -5.00
N LYS A 25 6.81 0.21 -5.99
CA LYS A 25 7.05 1.66 -5.93
C LYS A 25 6.44 2.33 -7.15
N GLY A 26 5.84 3.50 -6.97
CA GLY A 26 5.25 4.26 -8.07
C GLY A 26 4.44 5.46 -7.60
N GLY A 27 3.90 6.22 -8.54
CA GLY A 27 3.05 7.36 -8.23
C GLY A 27 1.72 6.94 -7.60
N ALA A 28 1.21 7.77 -6.71
CA ALA A 28 -0.14 7.65 -6.16
C ALA A 28 -0.99 8.85 -6.60
N SER A 29 -2.29 8.66 -6.70
CA SER A 29 -3.24 9.77 -6.66
C SER A 29 -4.43 9.45 -5.77
N TYR A 30 -5.45 10.30 -5.79
CA TYR A 30 -6.67 10.06 -5.02
C TYR A 30 -7.90 10.48 -5.81
N TYR A 31 -9.04 9.88 -5.46
CA TYR A 31 -10.31 10.20 -6.11
C TYR A 31 -10.78 11.62 -5.80
N ALA A 32 -11.24 12.32 -6.84
CA ALA A 32 -11.95 13.57 -6.69
C ALA A 32 -13.35 13.37 -6.09
N ASP A 33 -13.88 14.38 -5.41
CA ASP A 33 -15.17 14.34 -4.70
C ASP A 33 -16.35 13.89 -5.58
N LYS A 34 -16.34 14.20 -6.88
CA LYS A 34 -17.38 13.80 -7.83
C LYS A 34 -17.58 12.29 -7.98
N PHE A 35 -16.62 11.48 -7.53
CA PHE A 35 -16.73 10.03 -7.56
C PHE A 35 -17.52 9.46 -6.38
N HIS A 36 -17.73 10.23 -5.32
CA HIS A 36 -18.47 9.79 -4.13
C HIS A 36 -19.83 9.20 -4.50
N GLY A 37 -20.17 8.05 -3.90
CA GLY A 37 -21.40 7.30 -4.16
C GLY A 37 -21.41 6.49 -5.47
N ARG A 38 -20.41 6.64 -6.35
CA ARG A 38 -20.33 5.83 -7.58
C ARG A 38 -19.88 4.41 -7.27
N LYS A 39 -20.42 3.44 -7.99
CA LYS A 39 -20.05 2.04 -7.86
C LYS A 39 -18.59 1.82 -8.28
N THR A 40 -17.80 1.17 -7.43
CA THR A 40 -16.46 0.69 -7.78
C THR A 40 -16.53 -0.64 -8.53
N SER A 41 -15.38 -1.13 -9.00
CA SER A 41 -15.25 -2.43 -9.65
C SER A 41 -15.51 -3.62 -8.70
N SER A 42 -15.39 -3.46 -7.38
CA SER A 42 -15.84 -4.49 -6.42
C SER A 42 -17.37 -4.53 -6.28
N GLY A 43 -18.06 -3.51 -6.79
CA GLY A 43 -19.50 -3.35 -6.69
C GLY A 43 -19.98 -2.54 -5.49
N VAL A 44 -19.08 -2.19 -4.56
CA VAL A 44 -19.39 -1.34 -3.41
C VAL A 44 -19.34 0.14 -3.84
N PRO A 45 -20.27 1.01 -3.42
CA PRO A 45 -20.15 2.44 -3.69
C PRO A 45 -18.90 3.05 -3.03
N TYR A 46 -18.15 3.86 -3.78
CA TYR A 46 -17.02 4.59 -3.24
C TYR A 46 -17.49 5.64 -2.22
N HIS A 47 -16.91 5.62 -1.03
CA HIS A 47 -17.11 6.63 -0.01
C HIS A 47 -15.79 7.36 0.27
N ARG A 48 -15.84 8.69 0.36
CA ARG A 48 -14.63 9.53 0.38
C ARG A 48 -13.84 9.38 1.69
N ASP A 49 -14.57 9.10 2.77
CA ASP A 49 -14.02 8.98 4.11
C ASP A 49 -13.59 7.55 4.49
N SER A 50 -13.83 6.57 3.60
CA SER A 50 -13.37 5.20 3.80
C SER A 50 -11.87 5.07 3.50
N LEU A 51 -11.19 4.08 4.08
CA LEU A 51 -9.78 3.79 3.79
C LEU A 51 -9.67 2.72 2.69
N THR A 52 -9.90 3.13 1.45
CA THR A 52 -9.92 2.23 0.30
C THR A 52 -9.02 2.73 -0.83
N CYS A 53 -8.73 1.86 -1.79
CA CYS A 53 -7.98 2.21 -2.99
C CYS A 53 -8.40 1.43 -4.24
N ALA A 54 -8.00 1.96 -5.39
CA ALA A 54 -7.92 1.25 -6.67
C ALA A 54 -6.53 0.65 -6.86
N HIS A 55 -6.48 -0.62 -7.28
CA HIS A 55 -5.24 -1.25 -7.72
C HIS A 55 -5.48 -2.21 -8.91
N LYS A 56 -4.47 -2.34 -9.80
CA LYS A 56 -4.60 -3.06 -11.08
C LYS A 56 -4.83 -4.56 -10.90
N THR A 57 -4.10 -5.18 -9.99
CA THR A 57 -3.96 -6.65 -9.94
C THR A 57 -4.34 -7.29 -8.61
N TYR A 58 -4.05 -6.67 -7.46
CA TYR A 58 -4.44 -7.22 -6.16
C TYR A 58 -5.95 -7.56 -6.09
N PRO A 59 -6.32 -8.72 -5.52
CA PRO A 59 -7.72 -9.10 -5.30
C PRO A 59 -8.48 -8.04 -4.50
N PHE A 60 -9.79 -7.92 -4.74
CA PHE A 60 -10.63 -7.07 -3.90
C PHE A 60 -10.63 -7.58 -2.45
N GLY A 61 -10.67 -6.67 -1.48
CA GLY A 61 -10.53 -7.00 -0.06
C GLY A 61 -9.09 -7.14 0.44
N THR A 62 -8.10 -7.08 -0.46
CA THR A 62 -6.68 -7.06 -0.04
C THR A 62 -6.38 -5.79 0.73
N ILE A 63 -5.70 -5.90 1.88
CA ILE A 63 -5.22 -4.75 2.65
C ILE A 63 -3.79 -4.43 2.23
N LEU A 64 -3.54 -3.18 1.86
CA LEU A 64 -2.23 -2.67 1.48
C LEU A 64 -1.74 -1.65 2.50
N GLU A 65 -0.48 -1.75 2.93
CA GLU A 65 0.22 -0.66 3.60
C GLU A 65 0.80 0.27 2.55
N VAL A 66 0.36 1.52 2.56
CA VAL A 66 0.86 2.57 1.67
C VAL A 66 1.74 3.51 2.48
N VAL A 67 2.96 3.74 2.01
CA VAL A 67 3.95 4.59 2.67
C VAL A 67 4.23 5.79 1.78
N ASN A 68 4.15 7.00 2.35
CA ASN A 68 4.68 8.19 1.70
C ASN A 68 6.15 8.37 2.11
N PRO A 69 7.12 8.08 1.22
CA PRO A 69 8.54 8.13 1.58
C PRO A 69 9.04 9.55 1.85
N LYS A 70 8.30 10.60 1.48
CA LYS A 70 8.71 11.99 1.71
C LYS A 70 8.56 12.41 3.17
N ASN A 71 7.63 11.83 3.90
CA ASN A 71 7.34 12.20 5.29
C ASN A 71 7.24 10.99 6.25
N GLY A 72 7.40 9.76 5.74
CA GLY A 72 7.36 8.53 6.52
C GLY A 72 5.97 8.10 6.99
N LYS A 73 4.91 8.86 6.64
CA LYS A 73 3.54 8.51 7.03
C LYS A 73 3.06 7.28 6.29
N LYS A 74 2.13 6.57 6.93
CA LYS A 74 1.58 5.31 6.43
C LYS A 74 0.07 5.25 6.62
N VAL A 75 -0.59 4.52 5.74
CA VAL A 75 -2.03 4.21 5.85
C VAL A 75 -2.30 2.79 5.36
N LEU A 76 -3.20 2.10 6.04
CA LEU A 76 -3.74 0.81 5.57
C LEU A 76 -5.00 1.09 4.73
N VAL A 77 -5.07 0.50 3.54
CA VAL A 77 -6.22 0.65 2.65
C VAL A 77 -6.68 -0.68 2.09
N GLU A 78 -7.98 -0.82 1.91
CA GLU A 78 -8.60 -1.98 1.26
C GLU A 78 -8.72 -1.76 -0.25
N VAL A 79 -8.35 -2.76 -1.05
CA VAL A 79 -8.54 -2.74 -2.50
C VAL A 79 -10.02 -2.96 -2.83
N THR A 80 -10.70 -1.92 -3.31
CA THR A 80 -12.12 -1.98 -3.67
C THR A 80 -12.39 -1.61 -5.13
N ASP A 81 -11.39 -1.17 -5.87
CA ASP A 81 -11.57 -0.74 -7.26
C ASP A 81 -10.40 -1.13 -8.18
N ARG A 82 -10.58 -0.93 -9.49
CA ARG A 82 -9.57 -1.17 -10.53
C ARG A 82 -9.06 0.13 -11.12
N GLY A 83 -7.78 0.12 -11.45
CA GLY A 83 -7.01 1.31 -11.80
C GLY A 83 -5.69 1.33 -11.03
N PRO A 84 -4.88 2.39 -11.13
CA PRO A 84 -5.03 3.52 -12.03
C PRO A 84 -4.74 3.12 -13.48
N TYR A 85 -5.44 3.69 -14.46
CA TYR A 85 -5.14 3.42 -15.88
C TYR A 85 -4.05 4.34 -16.46
N SER A 86 -3.60 5.33 -15.70
CA SER A 86 -2.45 6.18 -16.06
C SER A 86 -1.13 5.41 -15.89
N ARG A 87 -0.20 5.54 -16.85
CA ARG A 87 1.06 4.76 -16.87
C ARG A 87 1.97 4.99 -15.64
N ASN A 88 1.95 6.19 -15.05
CA ASN A 88 2.89 6.58 -13.98
C ASN A 88 2.34 6.37 -12.56
N LYS A 89 1.16 5.77 -12.42
CA LYS A 89 0.50 5.57 -11.13
C LYS A 89 0.25 4.10 -10.88
N ILE A 90 0.42 3.70 -9.64
CA ILE A 90 0.22 2.32 -9.19
C ILE A 90 -0.99 2.17 -8.27
N ILE A 91 -1.46 3.26 -7.66
CA ILE A 91 -2.56 3.25 -6.71
C ILE A 91 -3.35 4.57 -6.77
N ASP A 92 -4.68 4.47 -6.68
CA ASP A 92 -5.57 5.62 -6.46
C ASP A 92 -6.24 5.44 -5.10
N LEU A 93 -5.96 6.36 -4.18
CA LEU A 93 -6.46 6.32 -2.80
C LEU A 93 -7.83 6.99 -2.68
N SER A 94 -8.57 6.65 -1.63
CA SER A 94 -9.66 7.49 -1.16
C SER A 94 -9.13 8.86 -0.68
N TYR A 95 -10.03 9.83 -0.55
CA TYR A 95 -9.69 11.15 -0.03
C TYR A 95 -9.16 11.07 1.40
N ALA A 96 -9.84 10.31 2.27
CA ALA A 96 -9.38 10.12 3.66
C ALA A 96 -8.02 9.43 3.75
N ALA A 97 -7.76 8.39 2.94
CA ALA A 97 -6.46 7.72 2.95
C ALA A 97 -5.34 8.65 2.49
N ALA A 98 -5.58 9.43 1.44
CA ALA A 98 -4.61 10.43 0.98
C ALA A 98 -4.35 11.54 2.02
N LYS A 99 -5.37 11.96 2.76
CA LYS A 99 -5.24 12.96 3.84
C LYS A 99 -4.39 12.49 5.02
N GLN A 100 -4.28 11.17 5.24
CA GLN A 100 -3.43 10.59 6.29
C GLN A 100 -1.95 10.49 5.89
N LEU A 101 -1.63 10.54 4.60
CA LEU A 101 -0.27 10.48 4.06
C LEU A 101 0.41 11.85 3.97
#